data_AF-A0A512NC27-F1
#
_entry.id   AF-A0A512NC27-F1
#
_cell.length_a   1.000
_cell.length_b   1.000
_cell.length_c   1.000
_cell.angle_alpha   90.00
_cell.angle_beta   90.00
_cell.angle_gamma   90.00
#
_symmetry.space_group_name_H-M   'P 1'
#
loop_
_entity.id
_entity.type
_entity.pdbx_description
1 polymer ?
#
loop_
_entity_poly.entity_id
_entity_poly.type
_entity_poly.pdbx_seq_one_letter_code
_entity_poly.pdbx_strand_id
1 'polypeptide(L)'
;MDGVHDMGGRQGFGRVRHSLKALTFHEPWERRVNALYSLAVKLGVFNMDEYRHAIERMEPRHYLSASYYERSLTSLATLCVEKGLISKEELERRAGGEFPLSLPSAAGRTNASDRQRFKPGDKVRVKVEHITGHVRAPGYIRGKTGVVVAESPAYPFPDAHAHGIHAEDEPTYDVRFRAEELWPNSADPAQVHVGVFQSYLERVD
;
A
#
# COMPACT_ATOMS: atom_id res chain seq x y z
N MET A 1 7.84 3.17 -1.38
CA MET A 1 7.78 3.98 -2.59
C MET A 1 7.14 5.31 -2.26
N ASP A 2 7.83 6.44 -2.47
CA ASP A 2 7.24 7.79 -2.27
C ASP A 2 6.35 8.17 -3.46
N GLY A 3 5.27 7.41 -3.67
CA GLY A 3 4.34 7.55 -4.79
C GLY A 3 3.10 8.40 -4.48
N VAL A 4 2.31 8.70 -5.51
CA VAL A 4 1.07 9.50 -5.36
C VAL A 4 -0.01 8.79 -4.54
N HIS A 5 0.04 7.46 -4.43
CA HIS A 5 -0.86 6.70 -3.58
C HIS A 5 -0.74 7.06 -2.09
N ASP A 6 0.42 7.58 -1.67
CA ASP A 6 0.67 8.02 -0.29
C ASP A 6 0.13 9.44 -0.06
N MET A 7 -1.18 9.47 0.19
CA MET A 7 -1.98 10.70 0.26
C MET A 7 -2.11 11.26 1.68
N GLY A 8 -1.60 10.57 2.70
CA GLY A 8 -1.75 10.98 4.09
C GLY A 8 -1.11 12.34 4.36
N GLY A 9 -1.91 13.32 4.80
CA GLY A 9 -1.45 14.68 5.09
C GLY A 9 -1.26 15.57 3.86
N ARG A 10 -1.59 15.11 2.64
CA ARG A 10 -1.55 15.96 1.44
C ARG A 10 -2.69 16.98 1.47
N GLN A 11 -2.38 18.22 1.12
CA GLN A 11 -3.33 19.34 1.10
C GLN A 11 -3.77 19.68 -0.33
N GLY A 12 -4.86 20.45 -0.46
CA GLY A 12 -5.39 20.92 -1.75
C GLY A 12 -6.61 20.13 -2.27
N PHE A 13 -7.03 19.07 -1.58
CA PHE A 13 -8.26 18.35 -1.90
C PHE A 13 -9.51 19.15 -1.47
N GLY A 14 -10.61 18.96 -2.21
CA GLY A 14 -11.91 19.50 -1.86
C GLY A 14 -12.61 18.73 -0.74
N ARG A 15 -13.87 19.10 -0.48
CA ARG A 15 -14.72 18.40 0.51
C ARG A 15 -14.95 16.95 0.10
N VAL A 16 -14.92 16.04 1.08
CA VAL A 16 -15.30 14.64 0.88
C VAL A 16 -16.76 14.57 0.45
N ARG A 17 -17.04 13.94 -0.69
CA ARG A 17 -18.40 13.66 -1.15
C ARG A 17 -18.89 12.40 -0.43
N HIS A 18 -19.88 12.56 0.44
CA HIS A 18 -20.41 11.49 1.29
C HIS A 18 -21.91 11.27 1.04
N SER A 19 -22.35 10.01 1.08
CA SER A 19 -23.76 9.62 1.02
C SER A 19 -23.99 8.37 1.87
N LEU A 20 -25.07 8.36 2.67
CA LEU A 20 -25.49 7.19 3.45
C LEU A 20 -25.97 6.02 2.57
N LYS A 21 -26.31 6.29 1.30
CA LYS A 21 -26.75 5.30 0.31
C LYS A 21 -25.69 5.11 -0.79
N ALA A 22 -24.42 5.37 -0.49
CA ALA A 22 -23.33 5.17 -1.44
C ALA A 22 -23.30 3.71 -1.90
N LEU A 23 -23.22 3.51 -3.22
CA LEU A 23 -23.07 2.19 -3.79
C LEU A 23 -21.58 1.83 -3.82
N THR A 24 -21.28 0.54 -3.62
CA THR A 24 -19.92 0.02 -3.81
C THR A 24 -19.56 -0.06 -5.29
N PHE A 25 -20.52 -0.49 -6.12
CA PHE A 25 -20.37 -0.64 -7.56
C PHE A 25 -21.46 0.17 -8.27
N HIS A 26 -21.04 0.99 -9.21
CA HIS A 26 -21.86 1.82 -10.09
C HIS A 26 -22.07 1.18 -11.47
N GLU A 27 -21.11 0.39 -11.95
CA GLU A 27 -21.15 -0.24 -13.27
C GLU A 27 -20.94 -1.77 -13.22
N PRO A 28 -21.52 -2.55 -14.16
CA PRO A 28 -21.35 -4.01 -14.18
C PRO A 28 -19.90 -4.48 -14.29
N TRP A 29 -19.04 -3.72 -14.99
CA TRP A 29 -17.65 -4.08 -15.19
C TRP A 29 -16.82 -4.01 -13.89
N GLU A 30 -17.18 -3.12 -12.98
CA GLU A 30 -16.49 -2.95 -11.70
C GLU A 30 -16.61 -4.22 -10.85
N ARG A 31 -17.81 -4.81 -10.82
CA ARG A 31 -18.05 -6.11 -10.16
C ARG A 31 -17.24 -7.22 -10.80
N ARG A 32 -17.14 -7.21 -12.13
CA ARG A 32 -16.36 -8.21 -12.88
C ARG A 32 -14.88 -8.11 -12.57
N VAL A 33 -14.30 -6.90 -12.58
CA VAL A 33 -12.89 -6.67 -12.22
C VAL A 33 -12.64 -7.11 -10.78
N ASN A 34 -13.56 -6.78 -9.85
CA ASN A 34 -13.43 -7.18 -8.46
C ASN A 34 -13.42 -8.71 -8.27
N ALA A 35 -14.29 -9.40 -8.99
CA ALA A 35 -14.35 -10.86 -8.99
C ALA A 35 -13.10 -11.49 -9.62
N LEU A 36 -12.61 -10.93 -10.73
CA LEU A 36 -11.43 -11.43 -11.43
C LEU A 36 -10.15 -11.28 -10.61
N TYR A 37 -9.90 -10.13 -9.98
CA TYR A 37 -8.71 -10.00 -9.13
C TYR A 37 -8.82 -10.95 -7.93
N SER A 38 -10.00 -11.08 -7.32
CA SER A 38 -10.19 -11.96 -6.16
C SER A 38 -9.93 -13.42 -6.52
N LEU A 39 -10.34 -13.83 -7.72
CA LEU A 39 -10.06 -15.16 -8.24
C LEU A 39 -8.55 -15.34 -8.51
N ALA A 40 -7.88 -14.37 -9.13
CA ALA A 40 -6.45 -14.43 -9.39
C ALA A 40 -5.62 -14.58 -8.09
N VAL A 41 -5.99 -13.84 -7.03
CA VAL A 41 -5.39 -14.00 -5.70
C VAL A 41 -5.66 -15.39 -5.13
N LYS A 42 -6.90 -15.87 -5.20
CA LYS A 42 -7.28 -17.21 -4.70
C LYS A 42 -6.52 -18.34 -5.41
N LEU A 43 -6.27 -18.18 -6.71
CA LEU A 43 -5.52 -19.14 -7.52
C LEU A 43 -4.00 -19.01 -7.35
N GLY A 44 -3.52 -18.07 -6.55
CA GLY A 44 -2.09 -17.85 -6.31
C GLY A 44 -1.35 -17.26 -7.52
N VAL A 45 -2.07 -16.60 -8.44
CA VAL A 45 -1.42 -15.91 -9.57
C VAL A 45 -0.53 -14.80 -9.02
N PHE A 46 -1.08 -13.93 -8.18
CA PHE A 46 -0.35 -12.93 -7.38
C PHE A 46 -0.90 -12.91 -5.96
N ASN A 47 -0.11 -12.39 -5.02
CA ASN A 47 -0.55 -12.07 -3.67
C ASN A 47 -1.10 -10.64 -3.56
N MET A 48 -1.63 -10.29 -2.38
CA MET A 48 -2.23 -8.98 -2.13
C MET A 48 -1.24 -7.81 -2.14
N ASP A 49 0.04 -8.07 -1.86
CA ASP A 49 1.07 -7.04 -1.79
C ASP A 49 1.63 -6.73 -3.18
N GLU A 50 1.79 -7.75 -4.04
CA GLU A 50 2.01 -7.58 -5.49
C GLU A 50 0.87 -6.75 -6.11
N TYR A 51 -0.39 -7.09 -5.79
CA TYR A 51 -1.58 -6.36 -6.27
C TYR A 51 -1.56 -4.88 -5.88
N ARG A 52 -1.27 -4.59 -4.60
CA ARG A 52 -1.15 -3.21 -4.10
C ARG A 52 -0.01 -2.48 -4.80
N HIS A 53 1.17 -3.10 -4.87
CA HIS A 53 2.33 -2.46 -5.47
C HIS A 53 2.13 -2.17 -6.96
N ALA A 54 1.45 -3.05 -7.70
CA ALA A 54 1.07 -2.79 -9.08
C ALA A 54 0.16 -1.56 -9.23
N ILE A 55 -0.72 -1.26 -8.27
CA ILE A 55 -1.47 0.00 -8.25
C ILE A 55 -0.54 1.19 -7.94
N GLU A 56 0.37 1.02 -6.97
CA GLU A 56 1.28 2.09 -6.53
C GLU A 56 2.24 2.58 -7.62
N ARG A 57 2.60 1.69 -8.54
CA ARG A 57 3.49 1.96 -9.69
C ARG A 57 2.77 2.29 -10.98
N MET A 58 1.46 2.55 -10.96
CA MET A 58 0.78 3.18 -12.09
C MET A 58 1.47 4.51 -12.44
N GLU A 59 1.39 4.93 -13.71
CA GLU A 59 1.84 6.28 -14.07
C GLU A 59 1.09 7.32 -13.21
N PRO A 60 1.78 8.31 -12.61
CA PRO A 60 1.18 9.21 -11.61
C PRO A 60 -0.10 9.94 -12.06
N ARG A 61 -0.18 10.39 -13.32
CA ARG A 61 -1.38 11.06 -13.83
C ARG A 61 -2.50 10.05 -14.04
N HIS A 62 -2.19 8.88 -14.60
CA HIS A 62 -3.15 7.78 -14.74
C HIS A 62 -3.72 7.36 -13.38
N TYR A 63 -2.90 7.21 -12.34
CA TYR A 63 -3.38 6.91 -10.98
C TYR A 63 -4.41 7.92 -10.48
N LEU A 64 -4.12 9.22 -10.63
CA LEU A 64 -4.98 10.30 -10.16
C LEU A 64 -6.28 10.45 -10.95
N SER A 65 -6.24 10.21 -12.27
CA SER A 65 -7.41 10.32 -13.13
C SER A 65 -8.26 9.06 -13.16
N ALA A 66 -7.68 7.90 -12.86
CA ALA A 66 -8.36 6.61 -12.90
C ALA A 66 -9.42 6.48 -11.81
N SER A 67 -10.55 5.87 -12.18
CA SER A 67 -11.55 5.42 -11.20
C SER A 67 -10.96 4.31 -10.31
N TYR A 68 -11.58 4.06 -9.15
CA TYR A 68 -11.10 3.04 -8.21
C TYR A 68 -10.93 1.67 -8.87
N TYR A 69 -11.94 1.20 -9.60
CA TYR A 69 -11.90 -0.10 -10.26
C TYR A 69 -11.05 -0.13 -11.52
N GLU A 70 -10.75 1.03 -12.12
CA GLU A 70 -9.75 1.11 -13.19
C GLU A 70 -8.34 0.87 -12.65
N ARG A 71 -8.03 1.34 -11.42
CA ARG A 71 -6.77 0.98 -10.74
C ARG A 71 -6.69 -0.53 -10.49
N SER A 72 -7.78 -1.14 -10.03
CA SER A 72 -7.88 -2.59 -9.86
C SER A 72 -7.67 -3.34 -11.18
N LEU A 73 -8.28 -2.87 -12.26
CA LEU A 73 -8.12 -3.46 -13.59
C LEU A 73 -6.69 -3.31 -14.12
N THR A 74 -6.08 -2.13 -13.94
CA THR A 74 -4.70 -1.84 -14.36
C THR A 74 -3.72 -2.77 -13.64
N SER A 75 -3.87 -2.94 -12.32
CA SER A 75 -3.05 -3.86 -11.53
C SER A 75 -3.24 -5.33 -11.94
N LEU A 76 -4.49 -5.79 -12.08
CA LEU A 76 -4.79 -7.15 -12.54
C LEU A 76 -4.17 -7.43 -13.92
N ALA A 77 -4.38 -6.53 -14.89
CA ALA A 77 -3.85 -6.69 -16.24
C ALA A 77 -2.33 -6.71 -16.25
N THR A 78 -1.70 -5.78 -15.51
CA THR A 78 -0.23 -5.71 -15.41
C THR A 78 0.36 -6.99 -14.85
N LEU A 79 -0.18 -7.51 -13.75
CA LEU A 79 0.33 -8.73 -13.13
C LEU A 79 0.06 -9.97 -14.00
N CYS A 80 -1.06 -10.04 -14.70
CA CYS A 80 -1.32 -11.12 -15.66
C CYS A 80 -0.31 -11.09 -16.83
N VAL A 81 0.10 -9.91 -17.29
CA VAL A 81 1.13 -9.76 -18.33
C VAL A 81 2.50 -10.15 -17.80
N GLU A 82 2.91 -9.62 -16.66
CA GLU A 82 4.22 -9.91 -16.05
C GLU A 82 4.42 -11.39 -15.72
N LYS A 83 3.33 -12.10 -15.41
CA LYS A 83 3.35 -13.55 -15.11
C LYS A 83 3.10 -14.42 -16.33
N GLY A 84 2.98 -13.83 -17.52
CA GLY A 84 2.85 -14.56 -18.78
C GLY A 84 1.49 -15.24 -19.00
N LEU A 85 0.43 -14.85 -18.29
CA LEU A 85 -0.93 -15.38 -18.52
C LEU A 85 -1.54 -14.83 -19.81
N ILE A 86 -1.18 -13.61 -20.20
CA ILE A 86 -1.58 -12.95 -21.44
C ILE A 86 -0.44 -12.03 -21.88
N SER A 87 -0.19 -11.89 -23.19
CA SER A 87 0.77 -10.89 -23.65
C SER A 87 0.13 -9.50 -23.72
N LYS A 88 0.94 -8.43 -23.70
CA LYS A 88 0.43 -7.07 -23.86
C LYS A 88 -0.26 -6.90 -25.22
N GLU A 89 0.32 -7.47 -26.28
CA GLU A 89 -0.22 -7.40 -27.65
C GLU A 89 -1.59 -8.08 -27.75
N GLU A 90 -1.75 -9.25 -27.11
CA GLU A 90 -3.04 -9.95 -27.08
C GLU A 90 -4.09 -9.17 -26.28
N LEU A 91 -3.69 -8.52 -25.18
CA LEU A 91 -4.57 -7.66 -24.40
C LEU A 91 -5.05 -6.45 -25.22
N GLU A 92 -4.13 -5.74 -25.87
CA GLU A 92 -4.43 -4.56 -26.70
C GLU A 92 -5.29 -4.91 -27.92
N ARG A 93 -4.99 -6.04 -28.57
CA ARG A 93 -5.81 -6.56 -29.68
C ARG A 93 -7.25 -6.85 -29.24
N ARG A 94 -7.45 -7.41 -28.05
CA ARG A 94 -8.79 -7.68 -27.49
C ARG A 94 -9.49 -6.43 -27.00
N ALA A 95 -8.75 -5.46 -26.45
CA ALA A 95 -9.28 -4.18 -26.01
C ALA A 95 -9.63 -3.25 -27.19
N GLY A 96 -9.08 -3.51 -28.38
CA GLY A 96 -9.29 -2.68 -29.56
C GLY A 96 -8.45 -1.39 -29.56
N GLY A 97 -7.33 -1.38 -28.84
CA GLY A 97 -6.47 -0.21 -28.69
C GLY A 97 -5.39 -0.39 -27.62
N GLU A 98 -4.63 0.67 -27.37
CA GLU A 98 -3.61 0.70 -26.31
C GLU A 98 -4.23 0.41 -24.95
N PHE A 99 -3.51 -0.37 -24.13
CA PHE A 99 -3.93 -0.70 -22.78
C PHE A 99 -2.86 -0.23 -21.79
N PRO A 100 -3.12 0.80 -20.96
CA PRO A 100 -2.13 1.30 -20.02
C PRO A 100 -1.87 0.25 -18.92
N LEU A 101 -0.61 -0.15 -18.80
CA LEU A 101 -0.12 -1.01 -17.72
C LEU A 101 0.69 -0.15 -16.73
N SER A 102 0.87 -0.66 -15.52
CA SER A 102 1.72 0.01 -14.53
C SER A 102 3.20 -0.04 -14.93
N LEU A 103 3.98 0.93 -14.45
CA LEU A 103 5.41 1.06 -14.73
C LEU A 103 6.20 -0.12 -14.12
N PRO A 104 7.40 -0.47 -14.62
CA PRO A 104 8.19 -1.58 -14.09
C PRO A 104 8.40 -1.52 -12.57
N SER A 105 8.39 -2.69 -11.92
CA SER A 105 8.63 -2.79 -10.47
C SER A 105 10.08 -2.45 -10.11
N ALA A 106 10.27 -1.72 -9.01
CA ALA A 106 11.58 -1.57 -8.37
C ALA A 106 11.91 -2.82 -7.54
N ALA A 107 13.15 -2.93 -7.06
CA ALA A 107 13.56 -4.00 -6.15
C ALA A 107 12.88 -3.85 -4.77
N GLY A 108 12.51 -4.98 -4.17
CA GLY A 108 12.08 -5.09 -2.78
C GLY A 108 13.25 -5.27 -1.80
N ARG A 109 12.92 -5.55 -0.53
CA ARG A 109 13.91 -5.83 0.53
C ARG A 109 13.38 -6.87 1.52
N THR A 110 14.29 -7.58 2.18
CA THR A 110 13.95 -8.50 3.28
C THR A 110 13.82 -7.75 4.62
N ASN A 111 13.44 -8.44 5.69
CA ASN A 111 13.28 -7.86 7.03
C ASN A 111 14.57 -7.17 7.49
N ALA A 112 14.43 -6.18 8.37
CA ALA A 112 15.57 -5.56 9.01
C ALA A 112 16.31 -6.57 9.91
N SER A 113 17.63 -6.64 9.80
CA SER A 113 18.48 -7.57 10.58
C SER A 113 18.56 -7.18 12.07
N ASP A 114 18.33 -5.91 12.38
CA ASP A 114 18.39 -5.30 13.71
C ASP A 114 16.99 -5.11 14.33
N ARG A 115 15.96 -5.79 13.80
CA ARG A 115 14.57 -5.63 14.25
C ARG A 115 14.42 -5.96 15.75
N GLN A 116 13.73 -5.07 16.47
CA GLN A 116 13.54 -5.16 17.91
C GLN A 116 12.10 -5.57 18.26
N ARG A 117 11.89 -6.21 19.41
CA ARG A 117 10.54 -6.46 19.95
C ARG A 117 10.11 -5.30 20.83
N PHE A 118 8.82 -5.00 20.80
CA PHE A 118 8.20 -3.96 21.60
C PHE A 118 6.98 -4.50 22.34
N LYS A 119 6.54 -3.78 23.37
CA LYS A 119 5.31 -4.07 24.12
C LYS A 119 4.46 -2.79 24.24
N PRO A 120 3.15 -2.92 24.52
CA PRO A 120 2.31 -1.76 24.81
C PRO A 120 2.94 -0.84 25.86
N GLY A 121 2.97 0.46 25.56
CA GLY A 121 3.59 1.50 26.38
C GLY A 121 5.01 1.89 25.95
N ASP A 122 5.70 1.08 25.15
CA ASP A 122 7.02 1.44 24.64
C ASP A 122 6.95 2.66 23.72
N LYS A 123 7.89 3.59 23.89
CA LYS A 123 8.13 4.69 22.95
C LYS A 123 8.99 4.18 21.80
N VAL A 124 8.53 4.42 20.58
CA VAL A 124 9.18 3.95 19.36
C VAL A 124 9.25 5.08 18.34
N ARG A 125 10.25 5.01 17.46
CA ARG A 125 10.38 5.88 16.30
C ARG A 125 10.27 5.04 15.03
N VAL A 126 9.56 5.56 14.04
CA VAL A 126 9.58 4.98 12.71
C VAL A 126 10.90 5.37 12.05
N LYS A 127 11.68 4.40 11.57
CA LYS A 127 12.97 4.61 10.93
C LYS A 127 12.85 5.58 9.74
N VAL A 128 13.88 6.40 9.52
CA VAL A 128 13.94 7.34 8.39
C VAL A 128 14.52 6.62 7.17
N GLU A 129 13.68 5.82 6.52
CA GLU A 129 14.05 5.06 5.32
C GLU A 129 13.22 5.47 4.11
N HIS A 130 13.86 5.52 2.94
CA HIS A 130 13.22 5.80 1.66
C HIS A 130 13.28 4.54 0.78
N ILE A 131 12.19 3.78 0.81
CA ILE A 131 12.10 2.50 0.11
C ILE A 131 11.58 2.72 -1.30
N THR A 132 12.30 2.22 -2.31
CA THR A 132 11.91 2.34 -3.72
C THR A 132 10.72 1.45 -4.07
N GLY A 133 10.72 0.20 -3.57
CA GLY A 133 9.62 -0.75 -3.74
C GLY A 133 8.43 -0.53 -2.79
N HIS A 134 7.51 -1.50 -2.79
CA HIS A 134 6.39 -1.57 -1.86
C HIS A 134 6.83 -1.39 -0.39
N VAL A 135 6.08 -0.60 0.38
CA VAL A 135 6.29 -0.39 1.82
C VAL A 135 4.96 0.00 2.46
N ARG A 136 4.71 -0.41 3.70
CA ARG A 136 3.45 -0.12 4.42
C ARG A 136 3.59 0.92 5.52
N ALA A 137 4.66 1.71 5.49
CA ALA A 137 4.85 2.90 6.33
C ALA A 137 4.54 4.17 5.52
N PRO A 138 3.42 4.87 5.78
CA PRO A 138 3.12 6.14 5.14
C PRO A 138 4.20 7.19 5.42
N GLY A 139 4.48 8.06 4.46
CA GLY A 139 5.51 9.09 4.57
C GLY A 139 5.27 10.04 5.75
N TYR A 140 4.02 10.29 6.12
CA TYR A 140 3.69 11.20 7.23
C TYR A 140 4.13 10.70 8.61
N ILE A 141 4.37 9.39 8.79
CA ILE A 141 4.91 8.83 10.06
C ILE A 141 6.42 8.61 10.02
N ARG A 142 7.09 8.77 8.87
CA ARG A 142 8.53 8.57 8.74
C ARG A 142 9.30 9.49 9.70
N GLY A 143 10.19 8.91 10.51
CA GLY A 143 10.97 9.65 11.52
C GLY A 143 10.16 10.10 12.75
N LYS A 144 8.86 9.81 12.81
CA LYS A 144 8.00 10.27 13.89
C LYS A 144 8.05 9.31 15.07
N THR A 145 7.91 9.86 16.26
CA THR A 145 7.84 9.12 17.51
C THR A 145 6.39 8.89 17.90
N GLY A 146 6.08 7.67 18.32
CA GLY A 146 4.78 7.28 18.84
C GLY A 146 4.92 6.32 20.01
N VAL A 147 3.77 5.82 20.47
CA VAL A 147 3.69 4.86 21.58
C VAL A 147 2.99 3.61 21.08
N VAL A 148 3.59 2.44 21.32
CA VAL A 148 2.96 1.15 21.01
C VAL A 148 1.71 0.97 21.88
N VAL A 149 0.60 0.61 21.27
CA VAL A 149 -0.67 0.33 21.98
C VAL A 149 -1.08 -1.13 21.91
N ALA A 150 -0.70 -1.85 20.84
CA ALA A 150 -0.97 -3.26 20.67
C ALA A 150 0.07 -3.91 19.73
N GLU A 151 0.18 -5.23 19.80
CA GLU A 151 0.96 -6.07 18.89
C GLU A 151 0.00 -7.03 18.17
N SER A 152 0.17 -7.18 16.86
CA SER A 152 -0.59 -8.14 16.04
C SER A 152 0.07 -9.51 16.02
N PRO A 153 -0.60 -10.55 15.49
CA PRO A 153 0.08 -11.73 14.97
C PRO A 153 1.14 -11.36 13.92
N ALA A 154 2.02 -12.31 13.62
CA ALA A 154 2.96 -12.16 12.51
C ALA A 154 2.22 -12.20 11.17
N TYR A 155 2.64 -11.35 10.24
CA TYR A 155 2.11 -11.25 8.88
C TYR A 155 3.26 -11.28 7.86
N PRO A 156 2.99 -11.67 6.60
CA PRO A 156 3.96 -11.56 5.51
C PRO A 156 4.53 -10.15 5.40
N PHE A 157 5.86 -10.04 5.37
CA PHE A 157 6.54 -8.75 5.29
C PHE A 157 6.36 -8.13 3.89
N PRO A 158 5.63 -7.00 3.76
CA PRO A 158 5.15 -6.51 2.47
C PRO A 158 6.28 -6.07 1.53
N ASP A 159 7.36 -5.51 2.07
CA ASP A 159 8.50 -5.03 1.28
C ASP A 159 9.25 -6.17 0.57
N ALA A 160 9.05 -7.42 1.02
CA ALA A 160 9.58 -8.62 0.39
C ALA A 160 8.51 -9.36 -0.42
N HIS A 161 7.33 -9.54 0.18
CA HIS A 161 6.24 -10.35 -0.38
C HIS A 161 5.69 -9.80 -1.69
N ALA A 162 5.67 -8.46 -1.87
CA ALA A 162 5.28 -7.81 -3.13
C ALA A 162 6.29 -8.01 -4.27
N HIS A 163 7.47 -8.56 -3.99
CA HIS A 163 8.60 -8.64 -4.93
C HIS A 163 9.14 -10.06 -5.11
N GLY A 164 8.45 -11.06 -4.57
CA GLY A 164 8.90 -12.46 -4.62
C GLY A 164 10.20 -12.72 -3.86
N ILE A 165 10.54 -11.88 -2.89
CA ILE A 165 11.74 -12.01 -2.05
C ILE A 165 11.36 -12.79 -0.78
N HIS A 166 12.27 -13.66 -0.33
CA HIS A 166 12.10 -14.35 0.93
C HIS A 166 12.30 -13.41 2.14
N ALA A 167 11.37 -13.52 3.09
CA ALA A 167 11.37 -12.80 4.35
C ALA A 167 10.62 -13.64 5.38
N GLU A 168 10.94 -13.42 6.65
CA GLU A 168 10.19 -13.96 7.77
C GLU A 168 8.91 -13.15 7.96
N ASP A 169 7.83 -13.83 8.36
CA ASP A 169 6.64 -13.15 8.85
C ASP A 169 6.99 -12.41 10.14
N GLU A 170 6.48 -11.19 10.29
CA GLU A 170 6.75 -10.37 11.47
C GLU A 170 5.49 -9.63 11.94
N PRO A 171 5.36 -9.33 13.23
CA PRO A 171 4.20 -8.61 13.74
C PRO A 171 4.22 -7.16 13.28
N THR A 172 3.03 -6.57 13.26
CA THR A 172 2.86 -5.13 13.29
C THR A 172 2.60 -4.68 14.72
N TYR A 173 3.00 -3.45 15.01
CA TYR A 173 2.65 -2.75 16.23
C TYR A 173 1.68 -1.63 15.87
N ASP A 174 0.53 -1.60 16.52
CA ASP A 174 -0.33 -0.41 16.46
C ASP A 174 0.40 0.69 17.24
N VAL A 175 0.88 1.70 16.51
CA VAL A 175 1.58 2.84 17.09
C VAL A 175 0.67 4.05 17.05
N ARG A 176 0.46 4.64 18.22
CA ARG A 176 -0.30 5.86 18.40
C ARG A 176 0.61 7.08 18.29
N PHE A 177 0.25 7.96 17.37
CA PHE A 177 0.85 9.28 17.17
C PHE A 177 -0.15 10.37 17.55
N ARG A 178 0.32 11.43 18.19
CA ARG A 178 -0.49 12.65 18.34
C ARG A 178 -0.44 13.40 17.00
N ALA A 179 -1.57 13.94 16.55
CA ALA A 179 -1.60 14.71 15.29
C ALA A 179 -0.59 15.87 15.30
N GLU A 180 -0.37 16.51 16.46
CA GLU A 180 0.63 17.57 16.66
C GLU A 180 2.08 17.11 16.40
N GLU A 181 2.41 15.84 16.63
CA GLU A 181 3.74 15.28 16.33
C GLU A 181 3.92 15.04 14.82
N LEU A 182 2.82 14.76 14.13
CA LEU A 182 2.80 14.53 12.69
C LEU A 182 2.83 15.86 11.93
N TRP A 183 1.95 16.80 12.29
CA TRP A 183 1.74 18.09 11.65
C TRP A 183 1.67 19.23 12.68
N PRO A 184 2.83 19.73 13.16
CA PRO A 184 2.87 20.74 14.19
C PRO A 184 2.12 22.03 13.83
N ASN A 185 1.32 22.54 14.75
CA ASN A 185 0.53 23.77 14.65
C ASN A 185 -0.48 23.81 13.47
N SER A 186 -0.73 22.67 12.83
CA SER A 186 -1.41 22.62 11.53
C SER A 186 -2.40 21.46 11.40
N ALA A 187 -2.75 20.81 12.51
CA ALA A 187 -3.72 19.73 12.55
C ALA A 187 -4.71 19.88 13.71
N ASP A 188 -5.93 19.37 13.48
CA ASP A 188 -6.92 19.25 14.54
C ASP A 188 -6.44 18.24 15.61
N PRO A 189 -6.78 18.44 16.89
CA PRO A 189 -6.42 17.52 17.95
C PRO A 189 -6.96 16.12 17.70
N ALA A 190 -6.07 15.18 17.39
CA ALA A 190 -6.42 13.78 17.14
C ALA A 190 -5.30 12.81 17.55
N GLN A 191 -5.66 11.53 17.65
CA GLN A 191 -4.73 10.41 17.79
C GLN A 191 -4.78 9.56 16.52
N VAL A 192 -3.67 9.53 15.79
CA VAL A 192 -3.52 8.72 14.58
C VAL A 192 -2.88 7.40 14.97
N HIS A 193 -3.52 6.29 14.62
CA HIS A 193 -3.00 4.95 14.87
C HIS A 193 -2.61 4.32 13.54
N VAL A 194 -1.41 3.74 13.48
CA VAL A 194 -0.92 3.03 12.30
C VAL A 194 -0.37 1.69 12.75
N GLY A 195 -0.75 0.61 12.06
CA GLY A 195 -0.09 -0.69 12.19
C GLY A 195 1.26 -0.63 11.49
N VAL A 196 2.34 -0.56 12.25
CA VAL A 196 3.71 -0.40 11.76
C VAL A 196 4.45 -1.73 11.91
N PHE A 197 4.95 -2.27 10.80
CA PHE A 197 5.75 -3.51 10.82
C PHE A 197 6.99 -3.36 11.70
N GLN A 198 7.35 -4.44 12.38
CA GLN A 198 8.49 -4.51 13.30
C GLN A 198 9.78 -3.94 12.70
N SER A 199 10.09 -4.30 11.46
CA SER A 199 11.30 -3.87 10.77
C SER A 199 11.41 -2.35 10.58
N TYR A 200 10.30 -1.62 10.66
CA TYR A 200 10.26 -0.17 10.48
C TYR A 200 10.47 0.61 11.78
N LEU A 201 10.55 -0.05 12.94
CA LEU A 201 10.60 0.61 14.24
C LEU A 201 11.98 0.50 14.89
N GLU A 202 12.33 1.54 15.61
CA GLU A 202 13.47 1.58 16.53
C GLU A 202 13.02 2.11 17.91
N ARG A 203 13.71 1.67 18.96
CA ARG A 203 13.45 2.14 20.32
C ARG A 203 13.89 3.59 20.47
N VAL A 204 13.14 4.37 21.24
CA VAL A 204 13.52 5.72 21.65
C VAL A 204 13.95 5.65 23.11
N ASP A 205 15.16 6.13 23.38
CA ASP A 205 15.67 6.31 24.75
C ASP A 205 14.89 7.40 25.51
#